data_AF-A0A916DSY8-F1
#
_entry.id   AF-A0A916DSY8-F1
#
_cell.length_a   1.000
_cell.length_b   1.000
_cell.length_c   1.000
_cell.angle_alpha   90.00
_cell.angle_beta   90.00
_cell.angle_gamma   90.00
#
_symmetry.space_group_name_H-M   'P 1'
#
loop_
_entity.id
_entity.type
_entity.pdbx_description
1 polymer ?
#
loop_
_entity_poly.entity_id
_entity_poly.type
_entity_poly.pdbx_seq_one_letter_code
_entity_poly.pdbx_strand_id
1 'polypeptide(L)' 'MKSVPFEAVARSVEETREVGRELSLLLVPGALVRLTGPLGAGKTELVRGLAEGLGVPPDEVASPTFALVHE' A
#
# COMPACT_ATOMS: atom_id res chain seq x y z
N MET A 1 -6.75 14.06 -12.98
CA MET A 1 -5.76 13.21 -12.27
C MET A 1 -5.13 12.27 -13.29
N LYS A 2 -3.80 12.28 -13.45
CA LYS A 2 -3.13 11.37 -14.39
C LYS A 2 -2.93 10.01 -13.70
N SER A 3 -3.31 8.92 -14.36
CA SER A 3 -3.03 7.56 -13.89
C SER A 3 -1.66 7.10 -14.38
N VAL A 4 -0.87 6.51 -13.50
CA VAL A 4 0.42 5.87 -13.84
C VAL A 4 0.15 4.38 -14.13
N PRO A 5 0.58 3.82 -15.27
CA PRO A 5 0.47 2.39 -15.51
C PRO A 5 1.43 1.64 -14.58
N PHE A 6 0.89 0.71 -13.80
CA PHE A 6 1.62 -0.15 -12.88
C PHE A 6 0.90 -1.50 -12.81
N GLU A 7 1.64 -2.59 -13.00
CA GLU A 7 1.12 -3.95 -12.93
C GLU A 7 2.15 -4.84 -12.25
N ALA A 8 1.70 -5.62 -11.27
CA ALA A 8 2.52 -6.54 -10.52
C ALA A 8 1.70 -7.76 -10.09
N VAL A 9 2.37 -8.90 -9.91
CA VAL A 9 1.76 -10.15 -9.41
C VAL A 9 2.55 -10.61 -8.19
N ALA A 10 1.87 -10.74 -7.07
CA ALA A 10 2.43 -11.26 -5.82
C ALA A 10 1.73 -12.57 -5.43
N ARG A 11 2.50 -13.52 -4.91
CA ARG A 11 2.05 -14.85 -4.46
C ARG A 11 2.30 -15.10 -2.97
N SER A 12 2.87 -14.11 -2.27
CA SER A 12 3.14 -14.15 -0.84
C SER A 12 2.91 -12.78 -0.19
N VAL A 13 2.91 -12.75 1.15
CA VAL A 13 2.81 -11.49 1.92
C VAL A 13 4.06 -10.65 1.69
N GLU A 14 5.22 -11.28 1.66
CA GLU A 14 6.52 -10.65 1.44
C GLU A 14 6.58 -10.01 0.05
N GLU A 15 6.13 -10.71 -0.99
CA GLU A 15 6.01 -10.15 -2.35
C GLU A 15 4.99 -9.00 -2.38
N THR A 16 3.88 -9.11 -1.65
CA THR A 16 2.88 -8.02 -1.58
C THR A 16 3.47 -6.75 -0.95
N ARG A 17 4.32 -6.89 0.07
CA ARG A 17 5.04 -5.75 0.65
C ARG A 17 6.06 -5.16 -0.33
N GLU A 18 6.76 -6.01 -1.08
CA GLU A 18 7.71 -5.53 -2.09
C GLU A 18 7.02 -4.71 -3.19
N VAL A 19 5.87 -5.18 -3.68
CA VAL A 19 5.02 -4.41 -4.61
C VAL A 19 4.62 -3.06 -4.01
N GLY A 20 4.33 -3.00 -2.70
CA GLY A 20 4.06 -1.75 -2.00
C GLY A 20 5.27 -0.79 -2.02
N ARG A 21 6.47 -1.31 -1.73
CA ARG A 21 7.72 -0.51 -1.78
C ARG A 21 8.02 0.00 -3.19
N GLU A 22 7.81 -0.81 -4.21
CA GLU A 22 7.98 -0.37 -5.61
C GLU A 22 6.97 0.73 -5.99
N LEU A 23 5.72 0.58 -5.56
CA LEU A 23 4.67 1.58 -5.80
C LEU A 23 4.98 2.93 -5.14
N SER A 24 5.67 2.95 -3.98
CA SER A 24 5.99 4.19 -3.27
C SER A 24 6.84 5.14 -4.11
N LEU A 25 7.74 4.58 -4.92
CA LEU A 25 8.67 5.33 -5.77
C LEU A 25 7.97 6.11 -6.89
N LEU A 26 6.70 5.77 -7.18
CA LEU A 26 5.89 6.41 -8.21
C LEU A 26 4.96 7.49 -7.65
N LEU A 27 4.82 7.58 -6.32
CA LEU A 27 3.94 8.54 -5.67
C LEU A 27 4.57 9.93 -5.59
N VAL A 28 3.73 10.93 -5.77
CA VAL A 28 4.08 12.34 -5.63
C VAL A 28 3.19 12.99 -4.55
N PRO A 29 3.62 14.11 -3.94
CA PRO A 29 2.77 14.83 -3.00
C PRO A 29 1.37 15.11 -3.59
N GLY A 30 0.33 14.80 -2.82
CA GLY A 30 -1.07 14.93 -3.24
C GLY A 30 -1.62 13.75 -4.07
N ALA A 31 -0.86 12.66 -4.23
CA ALA A 31 -1.38 11.44 -4.84
C ALA A 31 -2.47 10.78 -3.98
N LEU A 32 -3.47 10.19 -4.65
CA LEU A 32 -4.54 9.41 -4.03
C LEU A 32 -4.49 7.97 -4.54
N VAL A 33 -4.25 7.02 -3.63
CA VAL A 33 -4.24 5.59 -3.94
C VAL A 33 -5.50 4.95 -3.37
N ARG A 34 -6.36 4.39 -4.24
CA ARG A 34 -7.55 3.65 -3.82
C ARG A 34 -7.31 2.15 -3.94
N LEU A 35 -7.38 1.42 -2.83
CA LEU A 35 -7.27 -0.03 -2.80
C LEU A 35 -8.64 -0.69 -2.83
N THR A 36 -8.84 -1.59 -3.80
CA THR A 36 -10.10 -2.34 -3.98
C THR A 36 -9.83 -3.83 -3.97
N GLY A 37 -10.64 -4.59 -3.23
CA GLY A 37 -10.55 -6.04 -3.19
C GLY A 37 -11.28 -6.61 -1.96
N PRO A 38 -11.60 -7.92 -1.95
CA PRO A 38 -12.32 -8.55 -0.85
C PRO A 38 -11.52 -8.54 0.46
N LEU A 39 -12.18 -8.89 1.57
CA LEU A 39 -11.49 -9.11 2.86
C LEU A 39 -10.39 -10.16 2.69
N GLY A 40 -9.23 -9.95 3.31
CA GLY A 40 -8.08 -10.86 3.18
C GLY A 40 -7.29 -10.74 1.88
N ALA A 41 -7.66 -9.85 0.95
CA ALA A 41 -6.94 -9.66 -0.33
C ALA A 41 -5.52 -9.06 -0.21
N GLY A 42 -4.97 -8.90 0.99
CA GLY A 42 -3.62 -8.34 1.18
C GLY A 42 -3.51 -6.81 1.15
N LYS A 43 -4.62 -6.07 1.11
CA LYS A 43 -4.63 -4.58 1.06
C LYS A 43 -3.75 -3.94 2.15
N THR A 44 -3.86 -4.39 3.40
CA THR A 44 -3.06 -3.84 4.52
C THR A 44 -1.57 -4.13 4.36
N GLU A 45 -1.21 -5.31 3.85
CA GLU A 45 0.19 -5.68 3.61
C GLU A 45 0.80 -4.85 2.49
N LEU A 46 0.01 -4.53 1.45
CA LEU A 46 0.42 -3.59 0.41
C LEU A 46 0.69 -2.19 0.97
N VAL A 47 -0.20 -1.68 1.84
CA VAL A 47 -0.01 -0.37 2.50
C VAL A 47 1.22 -0.36 3.40
N ARG A 48 1.50 -1.46 4.11
CA ARG A 48 2.71 -1.60 4.93
C ARG A 48 3.98 -1.46 4.09
N GLY A 49 4.06 -2.20 2.98
CA GLY A 49 5.17 -2.06 2.03
C GLY A 49 5.28 -0.65 1.46
N LEU A 50 4.14 -0.03 1.12
CA LEU A 50 4.09 1.35 0.63
C LEU A 50 4.65 2.35 1.64
N ALA A 51 4.22 2.25 2.90
CA ALA A 51 4.68 3.10 3.99
C ALA A 51 6.18 2.92 4.26
N GLU A 52 6.67 1.69 4.30
CA GLU A 52 8.10 1.39 4.39
C GLU A 52 8.90 2.07 3.27
N GLY A 53 8.42 1.98 2.03
CA GLY A 53 9.03 2.62 0.87
C GLY A 53 8.96 4.14 0.89
N LEU A 54 8.13 4.74 1.74
CA LEU A 54 8.07 6.19 2.00
C LEU A 54 8.89 6.59 3.26
N GLY A 55 9.55 5.64 3.91
CA GLY A 55 10.35 5.86 5.11
C GLY A 55 9.56 5.83 6.43
N VAL A 56 8.31 5.35 6.41
CA VAL A 56 7.48 5.16 7.61
C VAL A 56 7.67 3.75 8.15
N PRO A 57 7.86 3.56 9.47
CA PRO A 57 7.97 2.23 10.06
C PRO A 57 6.70 1.38 9.83
N PRO A 58 6.84 0.11 9.41
CA PRO A 58 5.69 -0.73 9.05
C PRO A 58 4.76 -1.06 10.23
N ASP A 59 5.29 -1.02 11.44
CA ASP A 59 4.58 -1.22 12.70
C ASP A 59 3.64 -0.06 13.05
N GLU A 60 3.83 1.11 12.44
CA GLU A 60 2.89 2.24 12.55
C GLU A 60 1.66 2.05 11.62
N VAL A 61 1.71 1.10 10.69
CA VAL A 61 0.60 0.81 9.77
C VAL A 61 -0.28 -0.31 10.30
N ALA A 62 -1.46 0.09 10.78
CA ALA A 62 -2.55 -0.80 11.17
C ALA A 62 -3.78 -0.63 10.27
N SER A 63 -4.63 -1.66 10.23
CA SER A 63 -5.87 -1.59 9.45
C SER A 63 -6.87 -0.67 10.16
N PRO A 64 -7.33 0.43 9.52
CA PRO A 64 -8.31 1.31 10.12
C PRO A 64 -9.75 0.76 10.01
N THR A 65 -9.92 -0.57 9.95
CA THR A 65 -11.25 -1.19 9.72
C THR A 65 -12.30 -0.69 10.71
N PHE A 66 -11.89 -0.40 11.96
CA PHE A 66 -12.76 0.20 12.98
C PHE A 66 -12.46 1.68 13.27
N ALA A 67 -11.24 2.14 12.99
CA ALA A 67 -10.83 3.53 13.22
C ALA A 67 -11.29 4.49 12.10
N LEU A 68 -11.72 3.96 10.96
CA LEU A 68 -12.08 4.65 9.71
C LEU A 68 -10.89 5.38 9.04
N VAL A 69 -10.04 6.05 9.80
CA VAL A 69 -8.83 6.76 9.33
C VAL A 69 -7.68 6.55 10.32
N HIS A 70 -6.48 6.29 9.79
CA HIS A 70 -5.19 6.39 10.48
C HIS A 70 -4.36 7.45 9.73
N GLU A 71 -3.73 8.37 10.46
CA GLU A 71 -2.87 9.44 9.93
C GLU A 71 -1.45 9.30 10.46
#